data_AF-A0A2D6SRG3-F1
#
_entry.id   AF-A0A2D6SRG3-F1
#
_cell.length_a   1.000
_cell.length_b   1.000
_cell.length_c   1.000
_cell.angle_alpha   90.00
_cell.angle_beta   90.00
_cell.angle_gamma   90.00
#
_symmetry.space_group_name_H-M   'P 1'
#
loop_
_entity.id
_entity.type
_entity.pdbx_description
1 polymer ?
#
loop_
_entity_poly.entity_id
_entity_poly.type
_entity_poly.pdbx_seq_one_letter_code
_entity_poly.pdbx_strand_id
1 'polypeptide(L)'
;MGRRPAFDSGPMKETQTNLIDLLRLMEGLLPAPQDRDLREQLDEQPELRHRFQQLRRAAQADPLRPDDARAAEQLDEQTLAAFLEERLDPTQTARVEQACWDSSAMLAEIVSEFRFLNAHESDQESPISPELAERLLAIGPPSATILSHDMATAPTTPSRRNFIISIAVVAALVLLVGLWRLWRPQGSQSTAPPSVAEDVNEPASKEPREQDSPIPAPNRQQNTDQTPENPSTDPPKNTIADQPAPRTPDDPHTRPTTDQPPIAWTQVTGLIARRDSGSTTWTGWNNDKPVPRQTTFATLPSSWGLAQLQQQCSIVLDEDTELSITPADAPNAPLPLRLTRGRIALLDLGRSQQILIHLGTTEWTLEATAADTSIGIIWHPREPQLLVKSGEIALGRNRFRRGRQVVWSAEGFRASQPLRHDTDWFDTPPPALPLPRELKQSLQTSANLLAELRQQQDASEVSTRRIAQSWSFSLEPQRTVVTALASPEFVQRTAAVDWMIARTSNDPQLAAALASLAARLNDDVTAIRVARWLDLVRSQQRPTTAFAAQLVRALAHERLPIRHIGDECLRRSTGMQTTYRADAPAADRRRGIDQWTRLLRRLRGRN
;
A
#
# COMPACT_ATOMS: atom_id res chain seq x y z
N MET A 1 34.78 -33.31 71.32
CA MET A 1 35.04 -31.95 70.80
C MET A 1 34.92 -31.99 69.28
N GLY A 2 33.99 -31.23 68.71
CA GLY A 2 33.77 -31.10 67.27
C GLY A 2 32.69 -30.05 67.04
N ARG A 3 33.11 -28.80 66.81
CA ARG A 3 32.22 -27.63 66.60
C ARG A 3 31.57 -27.73 65.21
N ARG A 4 30.24 -27.65 65.15
CA ARG A 4 29.49 -27.33 63.92
C ARG A 4 29.59 -25.82 63.66
N PRO A 5 29.74 -25.38 62.40
CA PRO A 5 29.77 -23.96 62.07
C PRO A 5 28.36 -23.35 62.14
N ALA A 6 28.31 -22.10 62.61
CA ALA A 6 27.10 -21.28 62.61
C ALA A 6 26.77 -20.87 61.17
N PHE A 7 25.51 -21.08 60.77
CA PHE A 7 24.98 -20.50 59.54
C PHE A 7 24.79 -19.01 59.74
N ASP A 8 25.52 -18.23 58.95
CA ASP A 8 25.40 -16.79 58.83
C ASP A 8 24.18 -16.49 57.93
N SER A 9 23.04 -16.19 58.53
CA SER A 9 21.84 -15.73 57.82
C SER A 9 22.05 -14.27 57.40
N GLY A 10 22.73 -14.09 56.26
CA GLY A 10 22.84 -12.79 55.61
C GLY A 10 21.46 -12.19 55.31
N PRO A 11 21.36 -10.85 55.21
CA PRO A 11 20.09 -10.17 54.98
C PRO A 11 19.42 -10.75 53.73
N MET A 12 18.19 -11.24 53.86
CA MET A 12 17.37 -11.63 52.71
C MET A 12 17.33 -10.43 51.77
N LYS A 13 17.96 -10.56 50.59
CA LYS A 13 17.76 -9.61 49.51
C LYS A 13 16.27 -9.67 49.18
N GLU A 14 15.51 -8.66 49.62
CA GLU A 14 14.17 -8.43 49.11
C GLU A 14 14.28 -8.40 47.59
N THR A 15 13.79 -9.47 46.99
CA THR A 15 13.79 -9.61 45.54
C THR A 15 12.62 -8.79 45.08
N GLN A 16 12.85 -7.48 44.92
CA GLN A 16 11.85 -6.52 44.52
C GLN A 16 11.46 -6.86 43.07
N THR A 17 10.39 -7.63 42.91
CA THR A 17 9.87 -8.00 41.59
C THR A 17 9.41 -6.75 40.86
N ASN A 18 9.92 -6.53 39.65
CA ASN A 18 9.63 -5.36 38.83
C ASN A 18 8.23 -5.48 38.21
N LEU A 19 7.45 -4.40 38.26
CA LEU A 19 6.17 -4.22 37.57
C LEU A 19 6.19 -4.70 36.10
N ILE A 20 7.29 -4.52 35.37
CA ILE A 20 7.47 -5.01 33.99
C ILE A 20 7.37 -6.55 33.92
N ASP A 21 7.93 -7.28 34.88
CA ASP A 21 7.86 -8.74 34.90
C ASP A 21 6.43 -9.21 35.18
N LEU A 22 5.69 -8.51 36.03
CA LEU A 22 4.27 -8.79 36.26
C LEU A 22 3.40 -8.47 35.04
N LEU A 23 3.73 -7.43 34.28
CA LEU A 23 3.10 -7.10 33.00
C LEU A 23 3.37 -8.18 31.95
N ARG A 24 4.63 -8.61 31.82
CA ARG A 24 5.03 -9.71 30.92
C ARG A 24 4.35 -11.02 31.30
N LEU A 25 4.27 -11.34 32.60
CA LEU A 25 3.55 -12.51 33.09
C LEU A 25 2.06 -12.45 32.75
N MET A 26 1.43 -11.29 32.91
CA MET A 26 0.01 -11.10 32.62
C MET A 26 -0.30 -11.33 31.13
N GLU A 27 0.60 -10.92 30.23
CA GLU A 27 0.45 -11.06 28.78
C GLU A 27 1.07 -12.33 28.20
N GLY A 28 1.66 -13.21 29.04
CA GLY A 28 2.27 -14.47 28.60
C GLY A 28 3.56 -14.31 27.79
N LEU A 29 4.29 -13.20 28.01
CA LEU A 29 5.51 -12.85 27.28
C LEU A 29 6.80 -13.31 27.98
N LEU A 30 6.70 -13.93 29.16
CA LEU A 30 7.87 -14.44 29.87
C LEU A 30 8.36 -15.77 29.27
N PRO A 31 9.68 -15.99 29.17
CA PRO A 31 10.24 -17.32 28.91
C PRO A 31 9.75 -18.34 29.94
N ALA A 32 9.49 -19.58 29.50
CA ALA A 32 8.98 -20.66 30.35
C ALA A 32 9.66 -20.86 31.72
N PRO A 33 11.00 -20.75 31.88
CA PRO A 33 11.62 -20.85 33.20
C PRO A 33 11.25 -19.66 34.09
N GLN A 34 11.26 -18.43 33.56
CA GLN A 34 10.93 -17.21 34.31
C GLN A 34 9.43 -17.15 34.67
N ASP A 35 8.55 -17.58 33.76
CA ASP A 35 7.10 -17.69 34.04
C ASP A 35 6.86 -18.67 35.21
N ARG A 36 7.54 -19.82 35.23
CA ARG A 36 7.42 -20.80 36.33
C ARG A 36 7.91 -20.22 37.65
N ASP A 37 9.13 -19.67 37.67
CA ASP A 37 9.74 -19.13 38.89
C ASP A 37 8.90 -17.99 39.47
N LEU A 38 8.37 -17.11 38.61
CA LEU A 38 7.55 -15.98 39.03
C LEU A 38 6.16 -16.41 39.54
N ARG A 39 5.58 -17.47 38.98
CA ARG A 39 4.34 -18.08 39.50
C ARG A 39 4.56 -18.75 40.86
N GLU A 40 5.69 -19.44 41.05
CA GLU A 40 6.06 -20.01 42.34
C GLU A 40 6.22 -18.88 43.39
N GLN A 41 6.88 -17.78 43.02
CA GLN A 41 6.96 -16.59 43.89
C GLN A 41 5.60 -15.97 44.20
N LEU A 42 4.65 -15.94 43.25
CA LEU A 42 3.26 -15.50 43.51
C LEU A 42 2.50 -16.43 44.47
N ASP A 43 2.88 -17.70 44.49
CA ASP A 43 2.31 -18.70 45.40
C ASP A 43 2.90 -18.58 46.82
N GLU A 44 4.19 -18.25 46.93
CA GLU A 44 4.90 -18.09 48.20
C GLU A 44 4.74 -16.71 48.83
N GLN A 45 4.61 -15.65 48.03
CA GLN A 45 4.64 -14.26 48.50
C GLN A 45 3.26 -13.60 48.38
N PRO A 46 2.54 -13.38 49.51
CA PRO A 46 1.18 -12.82 49.49
C PRO A 46 1.14 -11.37 48.97
N GLU A 47 2.20 -10.60 49.19
CA GLU A 47 2.30 -9.22 48.70
C GLU A 47 2.41 -9.16 47.18
N LEU A 48 3.23 -10.03 46.59
CA LEU A 48 3.37 -10.12 45.14
C LEU A 48 2.04 -10.53 44.49
N ARG A 49 1.34 -11.48 45.11
CA ARG A 49 -0.01 -11.88 44.68
C ARG A 49 -1.00 -10.72 44.75
N HIS A 50 -0.93 -9.90 45.79
CA HIS A 50 -1.77 -8.71 45.91
C HIS A 50 -1.49 -7.70 44.79
N ARG A 51 -0.22 -7.40 44.52
CA ARG A 51 0.21 -6.53 43.41
C ARG A 51 -0.26 -7.05 42.05
N PHE A 52 -0.10 -8.34 41.78
CA PHE A 52 -0.57 -8.95 40.53
C PHE A 52 -2.10 -8.89 40.39
N GLN A 53 -2.85 -9.09 41.49
CA GLN A 53 -4.30 -8.91 41.49
C GLN A 53 -4.70 -7.44 41.25
N GLN A 54 -3.98 -6.49 41.84
CA GLN A 54 -4.19 -5.06 41.61
C GLN A 54 -3.96 -4.70 40.14
N LEU A 55 -2.88 -5.22 39.53
CA LEU A 55 -2.58 -5.07 38.11
C LEU A 55 -3.71 -5.65 37.23
N ARG A 56 -4.20 -6.86 37.54
CA ARG A 56 -5.33 -7.47 36.81
C ARG A 56 -6.62 -6.67 36.94
N ARG A 57 -6.89 -6.08 38.11
CA ARG A 57 -8.04 -5.19 38.31
C ARG A 57 -7.91 -3.90 37.50
N ALA A 58 -6.71 -3.30 37.49
CA ALA A 58 -6.42 -2.13 36.66
C ALA A 58 -6.58 -2.43 35.17
N ALA A 59 -6.13 -3.61 34.73
CA ALA A 59 -6.29 -4.10 33.36
C ALA A 59 -7.76 -4.33 32.93
N GLN A 60 -8.66 -4.53 33.90
CA GLN A 60 -10.09 -4.74 33.70
C GLN A 60 -10.92 -3.46 33.92
N ALA A 61 -10.34 -2.43 34.54
CA ALA A 61 -10.99 -1.16 34.75
C ALA A 61 -11.26 -0.48 33.39
N ASP A 62 -12.44 0.12 33.25
CA ASP A 62 -12.79 0.91 32.06
C ASP A 62 -11.78 2.08 31.96
N PRO A 63 -11.18 2.37 30.80
CA PRO A 63 -10.16 3.40 30.66
C PRO A 63 -10.70 4.72 31.23
N LEU A 64 -9.93 5.29 32.17
CA LEU A 64 -10.40 6.35 33.05
C LEU A 64 -10.93 7.56 32.29
N ARG A 65 -11.94 8.19 32.89
CA ARG A 65 -12.44 9.49 32.44
C ARG A 65 -11.29 10.51 32.57
N PRO A 66 -11.14 11.44 31.61
CA PRO A 66 -10.07 12.45 31.62
C PRO A 66 -9.95 13.28 32.89
N ASP A 67 -11.03 13.38 33.67
CA ASP A 67 -11.07 14.18 34.91
C ASP A 67 -10.38 13.48 36.09
N ASP A 68 -10.32 12.14 36.11
CA ASP A 68 -9.64 11.37 37.17
C ASP A 68 -8.12 11.30 36.92
N ALA A 69 -7.68 11.54 35.67
CA ALA A 69 -6.26 11.54 35.26
C ALA A 69 -5.48 12.80 35.69
N ARG A 70 -6.16 13.84 36.20
CA ARG A 70 -5.52 15.10 36.61
C ARG A 70 -5.09 15.14 38.08
N ALA A 71 -5.50 14.16 38.89
CA ALA A 71 -5.22 14.14 40.33
C ALA A 71 -3.95 13.36 40.72
N ALA A 72 -3.38 12.55 39.81
CA ALA A 72 -2.06 11.95 40.00
C ALA A 72 -0.99 12.92 39.49
N GLU A 73 0.09 13.14 40.25
CA GLU A 73 1.29 13.82 39.73
C GLU A 73 1.71 13.10 38.44
N GLN A 74 1.43 13.72 37.29
CA GLN A 74 1.63 13.11 36.00
C GLN A 74 3.12 12.90 35.78
N LEU A 75 3.58 11.64 35.84
CA LEU A 75 4.80 11.25 35.16
C LEU A 75 4.66 11.69 33.71
N ASP A 76 5.68 12.35 33.17
CA ASP A 76 5.67 12.72 31.78
C ASP A 76 5.67 11.46 30.88
N GLU A 77 5.06 11.59 29.70
CA GLU A 77 4.89 10.48 28.76
C GLU A 77 6.25 9.86 28.34
N GLN A 78 7.32 10.66 28.29
CA GLN A 78 8.65 10.17 27.91
C GLN A 78 9.27 9.29 28.99
N THR A 79 9.08 9.62 30.26
CA THR A 79 9.52 8.83 31.41
C THR A 79 8.78 7.50 31.46
N LEU A 80 7.47 7.48 31.18
CA LEU A 80 6.69 6.24 31.13
C LEU A 80 7.14 5.33 29.97
N ALA A 81 7.36 5.89 28.78
CA ALA A 81 7.86 5.13 27.63
C ALA A 81 9.27 4.58 27.91
N ALA A 82 10.17 5.39 28.47
CA ALA A 82 11.51 4.95 28.84
C ALA A 82 11.49 3.85 29.92
N PHE A 83 10.51 3.86 30.84
CA PHE A 83 10.31 2.79 31.80
C PHE A 83 9.90 1.47 31.12
N LEU A 84 8.92 1.52 30.22
CA LEU A 84 8.43 0.34 29.48
C LEU A 84 9.51 -0.29 28.56
N GLU A 85 10.41 0.54 28.04
CA GLU A 85 11.55 0.12 27.23
C GLU A 85 12.80 -0.24 28.07
N GLU A 86 12.67 -0.27 29.40
CA GLU A 86 13.77 -0.57 30.34
C GLU A 86 15.02 0.34 30.16
N ARG A 87 14.81 1.61 29.75
CA ARG A 87 15.87 2.60 29.51
C ARG A 87 16.18 3.48 30.72
N LEU A 88 15.38 3.43 31.78
CA LEU A 88 15.59 4.20 32.99
C LEU A 88 16.68 3.59 33.88
N ASP A 89 17.37 4.43 34.64
CA ASP A 89 18.27 3.92 35.68
C ASP A 89 17.46 3.26 36.83
N PRO A 90 18.09 2.43 37.68
CA PRO A 90 17.37 1.72 38.75
C PRO A 90 16.63 2.64 39.74
N THR A 91 17.15 3.85 39.99
CA THR A 91 16.53 4.82 40.92
C THR A 91 15.27 5.41 40.29
N GLN A 92 15.34 5.76 39.01
CA GLN A 92 14.20 6.26 38.23
C GLN A 92 13.15 5.16 38.05
N THR A 93 13.57 3.93 37.78
CA THR A 93 12.71 2.75 37.66
C THR A 93 11.90 2.55 38.94
N ALA A 94 12.56 2.51 40.10
CA ALA A 94 11.88 2.36 41.39
C ALA A 94 10.89 3.51 41.67
N ARG A 95 11.24 4.75 41.30
CA ARG A 95 10.34 5.91 41.46
C ARG A 95 9.09 5.80 40.58
N VAL A 96 9.25 5.43 39.30
CA VAL A 96 8.13 5.27 38.36
C VAL A 96 7.25 4.11 38.78
N GLU A 97 7.85 2.98 39.16
CA GLU A 97 7.13 1.81 39.64
C GLU A 97 6.31 2.12 40.90
N GLN A 98 6.90 2.81 41.88
CA GLN A 98 6.20 3.22 43.09
C GLN A 98 5.01 4.15 42.76
N ALA A 99 5.22 5.14 41.89
CA ALA A 99 4.15 6.03 41.45
C ALA A 99 2.99 5.28 40.74
N CYS A 100 3.32 4.23 39.98
CA CYS A 100 2.31 3.34 39.41
C CYS A 100 1.54 2.61 40.51
N TRP A 101 2.22 1.96 41.47
CA TRP A 101 1.54 1.23 42.55
C TRP A 101 0.65 2.10 43.44
N ASP A 102 1.03 3.37 43.63
CA ASP A 102 0.27 4.36 44.40
C ASP A 102 -0.98 4.88 43.65
N SER A 103 -1.08 4.61 42.34
CA SER A 103 -2.15 5.12 41.47
C SER A 103 -2.74 4.04 40.57
N SER A 104 -3.94 3.58 40.90
CA SER A 104 -4.70 2.64 40.04
C SER A 104 -4.91 3.16 38.62
N ALA A 105 -4.92 4.49 38.43
CA ALA A 105 -4.99 5.15 37.14
C ALA A 105 -3.73 4.93 36.31
N MET A 106 -2.56 5.10 36.93
CA MET A 106 -1.28 4.89 36.29
C MET A 106 -1.05 3.41 35.99
N LEU A 107 -1.52 2.49 36.86
CA LEU A 107 -1.53 1.06 36.54
C LEU A 107 -2.39 0.71 35.33
N ALA A 108 -3.55 1.35 35.17
CA ALA A 108 -4.38 1.10 33.99
C ALA A 108 -3.72 1.64 32.72
N GLU A 109 -3.12 2.83 32.79
CA GLU A 109 -2.39 3.44 31.68
C GLU A 109 -1.17 2.60 31.27
N ILE A 110 -0.35 2.19 32.23
CA ILE A 110 0.87 1.41 31.95
C ILE A 110 0.54 0.02 31.39
N VAL A 111 -0.54 -0.61 31.85
CA VAL A 111 -1.04 -1.87 31.25
C VAL A 111 -1.48 -1.63 29.80
N SER A 112 -2.22 -0.56 29.54
CA SER A 112 -2.69 -0.22 28.20
C SER A 112 -1.51 0.02 27.26
N GLU A 113 -0.52 0.79 27.69
CA GLU A 113 0.66 1.12 26.91
C GLU A 113 1.57 -0.10 26.70
N PHE A 114 1.75 -0.94 27.72
CA PHE A 114 2.49 -2.19 27.60
C PHE A 114 1.85 -3.16 26.59
N ARG A 115 0.52 -3.34 26.65
CA ARG A 115 -0.21 -4.14 25.64
C ARG A 115 -0.07 -3.55 24.25
N PHE A 116 -0.10 -2.23 24.16
CA PHE A 116 0.02 -1.50 22.91
C PHE A 116 1.41 -1.64 22.27
N LEU A 117 2.48 -1.70 23.06
CA LEU A 117 3.84 -1.95 22.56
C LEU A 117 4.00 -3.40 22.09
N ASN A 118 3.46 -4.37 22.83
CA ASN A 118 3.66 -5.80 22.55
C ASN A 118 2.63 -6.42 21.59
N ALA A 119 1.56 -5.71 21.22
CA ALA A 119 0.56 -6.20 20.26
C ALA A 119 1.15 -6.55 18.88
N HIS A 120 2.30 -5.97 18.51
CA HIS A 120 2.97 -6.25 17.24
C HIS A 120 3.86 -7.50 17.25
N GLU A 121 4.33 -7.94 18.42
CA GLU A 121 5.12 -9.17 18.54
C GLU A 121 4.23 -10.42 18.52
N SER A 122 3.00 -10.31 19.04
CA SER A 122 1.97 -11.37 19.02
C SER A 122 1.49 -11.76 17.61
N ASP A 123 1.69 -10.92 16.59
CA ASP A 123 1.31 -11.23 15.20
C ASP A 123 2.37 -12.09 14.48
N GLN A 124 3.52 -12.35 15.10
CA GLN A 124 4.41 -13.45 14.69
C GLN A 124 3.93 -14.76 15.35
N GLU A 125 3.01 -15.43 14.66
CA GLU A 125 2.62 -16.82 14.92
C GLU A 125 2.27 -17.13 16.38
N SER A 126 1.10 -16.70 16.86
CA SER A 126 0.42 -17.54 17.86
C SER A 126 0.08 -18.87 17.19
N PRO A 127 0.73 -20.00 17.54
CA PRO A 127 0.22 -21.29 17.10
C PRO A 127 -1.18 -21.39 17.70
N ILE A 128 -2.17 -21.52 16.82
CA ILE A 128 -3.54 -21.92 17.19
C ILE A 128 -3.38 -23.02 18.24
N SER A 129 -3.93 -22.80 19.45
CA SER A 129 -3.90 -23.82 20.51
C SER A 129 -4.24 -25.18 19.89
N PRO A 130 -3.47 -26.25 20.15
CA PRO A 130 -3.70 -27.55 19.50
C PRO A 130 -5.15 -28.05 19.69
N GLU A 131 -5.81 -27.69 20.80
CA GLU A 131 -7.24 -27.93 21.01
C GLU A 131 -8.15 -27.13 20.07
N LEU A 132 -7.82 -25.87 19.77
CA LEU A 132 -8.57 -25.06 18.82
C LEU A 132 -8.33 -25.54 17.37
N ALA A 133 -7.11 -26.00 17.07
CA ALA A 133 -6.77 -26.58 15.78
C ALA A 133 -7.54 -27.89 15.53
N GLU A 134 -7.62 -28.78 16.50
CA GLU A 134 -8.45 -30.00 16.43
C GLU A 134 -9.93 -29.68 16.27
N ARG A 135 -10.46 -28.67 17.00
CA ARG A 135 -11.86 -28.27 16.89
C ARG A 135 -12.20 -27.64 15.55
N LEU A 136 -11.27 -26.88 14.96
CA LEU A 136 -11.45 -26.31 13.61
C LEU A 136 -11.33 -27.38 12.52
N LEU A 137 -10.45 -28.37 12.68
CA LEU A 137 -10.36 -29.55 11.81
C LEU A 137 -11.62 -30.41 11.87
N ALA A 138 -12.28 -30.51 13.03
CA ALA A 138 -13.53 -31.25 13.21
C ALA A 138 -14.77 -30.57 12.60
N ILE A 139 -14.70 -29.26 12.30
CA ILE A 139 -15.83 -28.46 11.78
C ILE A 139 -15.73 -28.29 10.24
N GLY A 140 -14.60 -28.64 9.62
CA GLY A 140 -14.45 -28.62 8.17
C GLY A 140 -15.22 -29.75 7.46
N PRO A 141 -15.88 -29.50 6.31
CA PRO A 141 -16.45 -30.58 5.50
C PRO A 141 -15.33 -31.52 5.03
N PRO A 142 -15.57 -32.83 4.89
CA PRO A 142 -14.57 -33.74 4.35
C PRO A 142 -14.21 -33.29 2.93
N SER A 143 -13.00 -32.75 2.78
CA SER A 143 -12.50 -32.27 1.49
C SER A 143 -12.57 -33.40 0.46
N ALA A 144 -13.28 -33.12 -0.63
CA ALA A 144 -13.40 -33.98 -1.78
C ALA A 144 -11.99 -34.37 -2.28
N THR A 145 -11.72 -35.67 -2.24
CA THR A 145 -10.56 -36.28 -2.88
C THR A 145 -10.71 -36.11 -4.39
N ILE A 146 -9.98 -35.16 -4.99
CA ILE A 146 -9.83 -35.07 -6.44
C ILE A 146 -8.89 -36.22 -6.86
N LEU A 147 -9.48 -37.15 -7.62
CA LEU A 147 -8.82 -38.24 -8.32
C LEU A 147 -7.74 -37.71 -9.28
N SER A 148 -6.48 -38.02 -9.00
CA SER A 148 -5.44 -38.19 -10.02
C SER A 148 -5.17 -39.68 -10.17
N HIS A 149 -5.29 -40.15 -11.42
CA HIS A 149 -5.04 -41.51 -11.87
C HIS A 149 -3.53 -41.76 -12.03
N ASP A 150 -3.13 -43.00 -11.79
CA ASP A 150 -1.82 -43.67 -12.00
C ASP A 150 -0.73 -43.59 -10.93
N MET A 151 -0.61 -44.66 -10.13
CA MET A 151 0.46 -45.66 -10.27
C MET A 151 0.17 -46.90 -9.39
N ALA A 152 0.56 -48.06 -9.92
CA ALA A 152 0.27 -49.41 -9.41
C ALA A 152 0.70 -49.67 -7.95
N THR A 153 -0.13 -50.40 -7.19
CA THR A 153 0.27 -51.57 -6.36
C THR A 153 -0.93 -52.27 -5.70
N ALA A 154 -0.97 -53.60 -5.86
CA ALA A 154 -1.64 -54.70 -5.12
C ALA A 154 -3.11 -54.59 -4.61
N PRO A 155 -3.96 -55.62 -4.84
CA PRO A 155 -5.37 -55.59 -4.46
C PRO A 155 -5.61 -55.97 -2.99
N THR A 156 -6.38 -55.16 -2.29
CA THR A 156 -7.16 -55.59 -1.12
C THR A 156 -8.63 -55.38 -1.40
N THR A 157 -9.42 -56.45 -1.33
CA THR A 157 -10.87 -56.46 -1.56
C THR A 157 -11.62 -55.73 -0.45
N PRO A 158 -12.43 -54.69 -0.74
CA PRO A 158 -13.28 -54.06 0.24
C PRO A 158 -14.56 -54.86 0.49
N SER A 159 -14.97 -54.91 1.77
CA SER A 159 -16.16 -55.59 2.29
C SER A 159 -17.45 -55.14 1.60
N ARG A 160 -18.24 -56.11 1.09
CA ARG A 160 -19.57 -55.96 0.47
C ARG A 160 -20.54 -55.07 1.26
N ARG A 161 -20.35 -54.95 2.58
CA ARG A 161 -21.24 -54.18 3.46
C ARG A 161 -21.14 -52.67 3.22
N ASN A 162 -19.95 -52.17 2.87
CA ASN A 162 -19.76 -50.73 2.63
C ASN A 162 -20.35 -50.30 1.28
N PHE A 163 -20.32 -51.19 0.27
CA PHE A 163 -20.90 -50.92 -1.05
C PHE A 163 -22.42 -50.76 -1.00
N ILE A 164 -23.12 -51.59 -0.22
CA ILE A 164 -24.59 -51.50 -0.07
C ILE A 164 -25.00 -50.20 0.63
N ILE A 165 -24.24 -49.77 1.63
CA ILE A 165 -24.51 -48.50 2.35
C ILE A 165 -24.33 -47.30 1.43
N SER A 166 -23.27 -47.29 0.60
CA SER A 166 -23.04 -46.20 -0.37
C SER A 166 -24.19 -46.05 -1.38
N ILE A 167 -24.73 -47.17 -1.88
CA ILE A 167 -25.86 -47.14 -2.83
C ILE A 167 -27.12 -46.59 -2.15
N ALA A 168 -27.41 -47.01 -0.92
CA ALA A 168 -28.59 -46.55 -0.18
C ALA A 168 -28.58 -45.03 0.07
N VAL A 169 -27.41 -44.46 0.40
CA VAL A 169 -27.25 -43.02 0.65
C VAL A 169 -27.48 -42.20 -0.61
N VAL A 170 -26.94 -42.65 -1.75
CA VAL A 170 -27.14 -41.97 -3.04
C VAL A 170 -28.61 -42.01 -3.45
N ALA A 171 -29.29 -43.14 -3.28
CA ALA A 171 -30.71 -43.26 -3.60
C ALA A 171 -31.59 -42.33 -2.74
N ALA A 172 -31.26 -42.19 -1.44
CA ALA A 172 -31.98 -41.28 -0.54
C ALA A 172 -31.80 -39.80 -0.93
N LEU A 173 -30.59 -39.41 -1.34
CA LEU A 173 -30.30 -38.04 -1.78
C LEU A 173 -31.06 -37.68 -3.07
N VAL A 174 -31.14 -38.60 -4.03
CA VAL A 174 -31.89 -38.38 -5.28
C VAL A 174 -33.39 -38.20 -5.01
N LEU A 175 -33.97 -38.98 -4.10
CA LEU A 175 -35.37 -38.84 -3.68
C LEU A 175 -35.64 -37.48 -3.00
N LEU A 176 -34.74 -37.03 -2.13
CA LEU A 176 -34.87 -35.74 -1.44
C LEU A 176 -34.86 -34.56 -2.41
N VAL A 177 -33.99 -34.58 -3.42
CA VAL A 177 -33.94 -33.52 -4.45
C VAL A 177 -35.19 -33.54 -5.33
N GLY A 178 -35.71 -34.73 -5.66
CA GLY A 178 -36.97 -34.88 -6.40
C GLY A 178 -38.17 -34.29 -5.64
N LEU A 179 -38.30 -34.62 -4.35
CA LEU A 179 -39.35 -34.10 -3.48
C LEU A 179 -39.27 -32.57 -3.32
N TRP A 180 -38.06 -32.02 -3.18
CA TRP A 180 -37.87 -30.58 -3.06
C TRP A 180 -38.32 -29.81 -4.30
N ARG A 181 -38.11 -30.36 -5.51
CA ARG A 181 -38.59 -29.73 -6.74
C ARG A 181 -40.11 -29.76 -6.88
N LEU A 182 -40.77 -30.81 -6.38
CA LEU A 182 -42.23 -30.91 -6.35
C LEU A 182 -42.88 -29.92 -5.36
N TRP A 183 -42.12 -29.43 -4.38
CA TRP A 183 -42.61 -28.52 -3.34
C TRP A 183 -42.38 -27.04 -3.61
N ARG A 184 -41.79 -26.64 -4.75
CA ARG A 184 -41.69 -25.21 -5.08
C ARG A 184 -43.03 -24.67 -5.59
N PRO A 185 -43.69 -23.74 -4.89
CA PRO A 185 -44.88 -23.06 -5.41
C PRO A 185 -44.48 -22.20 -6.63
N GLN A 186 -45.22 -22.33 -7.72
CA GLN A 186 -45.09 -21.48 -8.91
C GLN A 186 -45.42 -20.03 -8.53
N GLY A 187 -44.39 -19.22 -8.35
CA GLY A 187 -44.50 -17.78 -8.13
C GLY A 187 -44.96 -17.07 -9.39
N SER A 188 -46.02 -16.28 -9.22
CA SER A 188 -46.76 -15.49 -10.20
C SER A 188 -45.90 -14.53 -11.02
N GLN A 189 -46.12 -14.52 -12.34
CA GLN A 189 -45.58 -13.50 -13.24
C GLN A 189 -46.22 -12.14 -12.92
N SER A 190 -45.39 -11.14 -12.60
CA SER A 190 -45.80 -9.76 -12.38
C SER A 190 -46.08 -9.08 -13.72
N THR A 191 -47.34 -8.71 -13.95
CA THR A 191 -47.81 -7.92 -15.09
C THR A 191 -47.43 -6.45 -14.89
N ALA A 192 -46.82 -5.82 -15.89
CA ALA A 192 -46.53 -4.38 -15.89
C ALA A 192 -47.83 -3.56 -16.13
N PRO A 193 -47.99 -2.37 -15.52
CA PRO A 193 -49.15 -1.52 -15.76
C PRO A 193 -48.97 -0.64 -17.02
N PRO A 194 -50.07 -0.25 -17.67
CA PRO A 194 -50.05 0.56 -18.90
C PRO A 194 -49.85 2.06 -18.63
N SER A 195 -49.18 2.70 -19.59
CA SER A 195 -49.00 4.15 -19.71
C SER A 195 -50.35 4.84 -19.96
N VAL A 196 -50.69 5.78 -19.09
CA VAL A 196 -51.83 6.70 -19.23
C VAL A 196 -51.31 8.00 -19.83
N ALA A 197 -51.88 8.39 -20.96
CA ALA A 197 -51.76 9.70 -21.56
C ALA A 197 -52.55 10.70 -20.70
N GLU A 198 -51.93 11.84 -20.35
CA GLU A 198 -52.63 12.95 -19.74
C GLU A 198 -52.35 14.23 -20.53
N ASP A 199 -53.45 14.77 -21.02
CA ASP A 199 -53.65 15.88 -21.93
C ASP A 199 -54.28 17.00 -21.09
N VAL A 200 -53.56 18.08 -20.77
CA VAL A 200 -54.14 19.27 -20.13
C VAL A 200 -53.39 20.56 -20.51
N ASN A 201 -54.04 21.29 -21.42
CA ASN A 201 -54.29 22.74 -21.46
C ASN A 201 -53.16 23.75 -21.17
N GLU A 202 -52.74 24.36 -22.26
CA GLU A 202 -52.15 25.69 -22.40
C GLU A 202 -53.26 26.79 -22.35
N PRO A 203 -52.98 27.97 -21.77
CA PRO A 203 -53.66 29.19 -22.18
C PRO A 203 -52.69 30.23 -22.75
N ALA A 204 -53.09 30.75 -23.90
CA ALA A 204 -52.45 31.80 -24.68
C ALA A 204 -52.40 33.17 -23.97
N SER A 205 -51.31 33.92 -24.19
CA SER A 205 -51.42 35.32 -24.62
C SER A 205 -50.09 35.98 -24.99
N LYS A 206 -50.13 36.55 -26.22
CA LYS A 206 -49.59 37.85 -26.66
C LYS A 206 -48.13 37.95 -27.10
N GLU A 207 -47.97 37.79 -28.42
CA GLU A 207 -47.25 38.69 -29.34
C GLU A 207 -47.33 40.19 -28.94
N PRO A 208 -46.33 41.02 -29.29
CA PRO A 208 -46.10 41.35 -30.71
C PRO A 208 -44.65 41.67 -31.18
N ARG A 209 -44.51 41.54 -32.51
CA ARG A 209 -43.69 42.33 -33.46
C ARG A 209 -42.24 41.94 -33.77
N GLU A 210 -42.12 41.29 -34.93
CA GLU A 210 -41.31 41.65 -36.10
C GLU A 210 -40.23 42.73 -35.93
N GLN A 211 -38.97 42.35 -36.20
CA GLN A 211 -38.12 43.16 -37.08
C GLN A 211 -37.01 42.32 -37.72
N ASP A 212 -37.11 42.19 -39.05
CA ASP A 212 -36.10 41.69 -39.96
C ASP A 212 -34.77 42.42 -39.84
N SER A 213 -33.66 41.69 -39.97
CA SER A 213 -32.51 42.18 -40.74
C SER A 213 -31.56 41.06 -41.18
N PRO A 214 -30.89 41.22 -42.34
CA PRO A 214 -30.36 40.12 -43.12
C PRO A 214 -28.84 39.99 -43.06
N ILE A 215 -28.37 38.81 -43.49
CA ILE A 215 -26.98 38.46 -43.82
C ILE A 215 -26.42 39.41 -44.89
N PRO A 216 -25.13 39.78 -44.80
CA PRO A 216 -24.32 39.68 -46.02
C PRO A 216 -22.87 39.22 -45.78
N ALA A 217 -22.38 38.46 -46.74
CA ALA A 217 -20.97 38.39 -47.14
C ALA A 217 -20.89 38.87 -48.60
N PRO A 218 -19.70 38.88 -49.23
CA PRO A 218 -18.45 39.57 -48.89
C PRO A 218 -18.12 40.62 -49.98
N ASN A 219 -17.17 41.54 -49.75
CA ASN A 219 -16.60 42.26 -50.88
C ASN A 219 -15.11 42.60 -50.79
N ARG A 220 -14.53 42.53 -51.97
CA ARG A 220 -13.14 42.60 -52.43
C ARG A 220 -13.03 43.90 -53.25
N GLN A 221 -11.92 44.63 -53.17
CA GLN A 221 -11.27 45.44 -54.24
C GLN A 221 -10.32 46.49 -53.60
N GLN A 222 -9.01 46.46 -53.94
CA GLN A 222 -8.28 47.34 -54.90
C GLN A 222 -7.80 48.65 -54.24
N ASN A 223 -6.70 49.31 -54.58
CA ASN A 223 -5.47 49.09 -55.35
C ASN A 223 -4.67 50.41 -55.23
N THR A 224 -3.34 50.41 -55.34
CA THR A 224 -2.46 51.43 -56.00
C THR A 224 -1.01 51.12 -55.56
N ASP A 225 -0.16 50.59 -56.42
CA ASP A 225 0.63 51.23 -57.50
C ASP A 225 1.94 51.86 -57.01
N GLN A 226 3.08 51.30 -57.47
CA GLN A 226 4.15 52.00 -58.17
C GLN A 226 5.27 51.04 -58.67
N THR A 227 5.36 50.95 -60.00
CA THR A 227 6.47 50.51 -60.90
C THR A 227 7.35 51.77 -61.19
N PRO A 228 8.58 51.79 -61.79
CA PRO A 228 9.02 50.91 -62.88
C PRO A 228 10.54 50.59 -63.12
N GLU A 229 10.77 49.60 -64.01
CA GLU A 229 11.80 49.48 -65.09
C GLU A 229 13.32 49.58 -64.72
N ASN A 230 14.30 48.88 -65.32
CA ASN A 230 14.52 48.31 -66.66
C ASN A 230 15.81 47.40 -66.67
N PRO A 231 16.34 46.84 -67.80
CA PRO A 231 17.00 45.53 -67.86
C PRO A 231 18.45 45.54 -68.46
N SER A 232 19.16 44.40 -68.47
CA SER A 232 20.12 44.00 -69.53
C SER A 232 20.78 42.65 -69.22
N THR A 233 20.67 41.61 -70.08
CA THR A 233 21.52 41.22 -71.24
C THR A 233 22.93 40.71 -70.91
N ASP A 234 23.14 39.40 -71.18
CA ASP A 234 24.32 38.53 -71.44
C ASP A 234 25.68 39.20 -71.82
N PRO A 235 26.88 38.53 -71.75
CA PRO A 235 27.15 37.13 -72.16
C PRO A 235 28.30 36.37 -71.39
N PRO A 236 28.73 35.15 -71.79
CA PRO A 236 29.51 34.22 -70.96
C PRO A 236 31.03 34.33 -71.15
N LYS A 237 31.79 33.88 -70.14
CA LYS A 237 33.23 33.61 -70.29
C LYS A 237 33.64 32.31 -69.58
N ASN A 238 33.97 31.33 -70.42
CA ASN A 238 34.85 30.20 -70.11
C ASN A 238 36.14 30.67 -69.44
N THR A 239 36.53 30.06 -68.31
CA THR A 239 37.95 29.86 -67.95
C THR A 239 38.11 28.68 -66.98
N ILE A 240 38.59 27.57 -67.55
CA ILE A 240 39.65 26.68 -67.03
C ILE A 240 39.33 25.73 -65.87
N ALA A 241 39.58 24.46 -66.18
CA ALA A 241 39.66 23.28 -65.34
C ALA A 241 40.47 23.49 -64.05
N ASP A 242 39.84 23.15 -62.92
CA ASP A 242 40.56 22.79 -61.70
C ASP A 242 40.49 21.27 -61.49
N GLN A 243 41.67 20.71 -61.30
CA GLN A 243 41.97 19.31 -61.03
C GLN A 243 41.18 18.81 -59.81
N PRO A 244 40.53 17.64 -59.85
CA PRO A 244 40.10 16.98 -58.61
C PRO A 244 41.35 16.54 -57.86
N ALA A 245 41.60 17.14 -56.69
CA ALA A 245 42.58 16.67 -55.74
C ALA A 245 42.35 15.18 -55.45
N PRO A 246 43.43 14.38 -55.25
CA PRO A 246 43.30 12.97 -54.94
C PRO A 246 42.48 12.79 -53.66
N ARG A 247 41.38 12.05 -53.78
CA ARG A 247 40.59 11.58 -52.63
C ARG A 247 41.54 10.88 -51.68
N THR A 248 41.74 11.46 -50.51
CA THR A 248 42.37 10.80 -49.38
C THR A 248 41.53 9.55 -49.07
N PRO A 249 42.14 8.36 -48.88
CA PRO A 249 41.39 7.17 -48.53
C PRO A 249 40.53 7.44 -47.30
N ASP A 250 39.23 7.20 -47.42
CA ASP A 250 38.29 7.23 -46.33
C ASP A 250 38.87 6.48 -45.13
N ASP A 251 39.04 7.18 -44.02
CA ASP A 251 39.52 6.64 -42.76
C ASP A 251 38.57 5.50 -42.34
N PRO A 252 39.00 4.22 -42.34
CA PRO A 252 38.11 3.07 -42.13
C PRO A 252 37.65 2.90 -40.66
N HIS A 253 37.70 3.96 -39.88
CA HIS A 253 37.53 3.93 -38.42
C HIS A 253 36.42 4.82 -37.86
N THR A 254 35.67 5.55 -38.70
CA THR A 254 34.39 6.14 -38.26
C THR A 254 33.34 5.03 -38.17
N ARG A 255 33.43 4.21 -37.11
CA ARG A 255 32.31 3.33 -36.73
C ARG A 255 31.07 4.23 -36.65
N PRO A 256 29.96 3.88 -37.32
CA PRO A 256 28.72 4.62 -37.17
C PRO A 256 28.34 4.56 -35.70
N THR A 257 28.55 5.66 -34.99
CA THR A 257 28.01 5.86 -33.64
C THR A 257 26.50 5.75 -33.82
N THR A 258 25.97 4.60 -33.45
CA THR A 258 24.56 4.32 -33.64
C THR A 258 23.85 5.13 -32.56
N ASP A 259 23.34 6.32 -32.92
CA ASP A 259 22.62 7.26 -32.04
C ASP A 259 21.26 6.72 -31.59
N GLN A 260 21.12 5.39 -31.43
CA GLN A 260 19.90 4.82 -30.89
C GLN A 260 19.78 5.19 -29.41
N PRO A 261 18.60 5.69 -28.99
CA PRO A 261 18.37 6.02 -27.60
C PRO A 261 18.52 4.75 -26.76
N PRO A 262 19.06 4.86 -25.54
CA PRO A 262 19.28 3.70 -24.68
C PRO A 262 17.97 2.97 -24.33
N ILE A 263 16.85 3.67 -24.41
CA ILE A 263 15.51 3.16 -24.09
C ILE A 263 14.56 3.66 -25.17
N ALA A 264 13.86 2.73 -25.82
CA ALA A 264 12.84 3.02 -26.81
C ALA A 264 11.49 2.42 -26.38
N TRP A 265 10.54 3.26 -25.97
CA TRP A 265 9.20 2.83 -25.58
C TRP A 265 8.40 2.38 -26.80
N THR A 266 7.98 1.12 -26.81
CA THR A 266 7.22 0.52 -27.91
C THR A 266 5.72 0.60 -27.65
N GLN A 267 5.30 0.53 -26.39
CA GLN A 267 3.90 0.61 -26.01
C GLN A 267 3.74 1.29 -24.65
N VAL A 268 2.78 2.21 -24.54
CA VAL A 268 2.45 2.90 -23.28
C VAL A 268 0.94 3.00 -23.14
N THR A 269 0.43 2.46 -22.04
CA THR A 269 -0.96 2.58 -21.59
C THR A 269 -0.99 3.47 -20.36
N GLY A 270 -1.88 4.47 -20.30
CA GLY A 270 -1.88 5.46 -19.21
C GLY A 270 -0.76 6.51 -19.35
N LEU A 271 -0.06 6.80 -18.25
CA LEU A 271 0.99 7.82 -18.15
C LEU A 271 2.28 7.29 -17.53
N ILE A 272 3.39 7.76 -18.09
CA ILE A 272 4.74 7.58 -17.55
C ILE A 272 5.29 8.96 -17.24
N ALA A 273 5.73 9.14 -16.00
CA ALA A 273 6.49 10.28 -15.55
C ALA A 273 7.99 9.99 -15.68
N ARG A 274 8.77 11.01 -15.97
CA ARG A 274 10.23 10.96 -16.10
C ARG A 274 10.88 12.01 -15.22
N ARG A 275 11.94 11.62 -14.51
CA ARG A 275 12.82 12.52 -13.75
C ARG A 275 14.27 12.21 -14.10
N ASP A 276 14.97 13.20 -14.61
CA ASP A 276 16.39 13.07 -14.97
C ASP A 276 17.29 13.18 -13.75
N SER A 277 18.48 12.58 -13.83
CA SER A 277 19.49 12.72 -12.77
C SER A 277 19.81 14.19 -12.49
N GLY A 278 19.81 14.57 -11.21
CA GLY A 278 19.98 15.95 -10.77
C GLY A 278 18.71 16.81 -10.82
N SER A 279 17.64 16.38 -11.50
CA SER A 279 16.36 17.07 -11.47
C SER A 279 15.48 16.58 -10.32
N THR A 280 14.80 17.50 -9.66
CA THR A 280 13.73 17.18 -8.69
C THR A 280 12.35 17.17 -9.36
N THR A 281 12.25 17.62 -10.61
CA THR A 281 10.99 17.81 -11.32
C THR A 281 10.62 16.57 -12.12
N TRP A 282 9.40 16.10 -11.91
CA TRP A 282 8.77 15.11 -12.77
C TRP A 282 8.25 15.77 -14.05
N THR A 283 8.57 15.19 -15.19
CA THR A 283 8.10 15.57 -16.52
C THR A 283 7.19 14.48 -17.06
N GLY A 284 6.24 14.85 -17.92
CA GLY A 284 5.54 13.86 -18.73
C GLY A 284 6.49 13.21 -19.73
N TRP A 285 6.36 11.90 -19.90
CA TRP A 285 7.06 11.20 -20.97
C TRP A 285 6.29 11.27 -22.29
N ASN A 286 7.01 11.67 -23.33
CA ASN A 286 6.63 11.50 -24.72
C ASN A 286 7.84 10.91 -25.48
N ASN A 287 7.59 9.98 -26.40
CA ASN A 287 8.61 9.19 -27.12
C ASN A 287 9.60 10.04 -27.93
N ASP A 288 9.29 11.31 -28.17
CA ASP A 288 10.11 12.21 -29.00
C ASP A 288 11.36 12.76 -28.29
N LYS A 289 11.47 12.59 -26.96
CA LYS A 289 12.58 13.16 -26.19
C LYS A 289 13.69 12.13 -25.98
N PRO A 290 14.98 12.45 -26.24
CA PRO A 290 16.07 11.55 -25.90
C PRO A 290 16.11 11.28 -24.39
N VAL A 291 16.49 10.06 -24.01
CA VAL A 291 16.67 9.63 -22.63
C VAL A 291 18.12 9.89 -22.20
N PRO A 292 18.36 10.71 -21.17
CA PRO A 292 19.69 10.92 -20.60
C PRO A 292 20.32 9.63 -20.06
N ARG A 293 21.61 9.69 -19.74
CA ARG A 293 22.37 8.56 -19.18
C ARG A 293 21.89 8.07 -17.82
N GLN A 294 21.07 8.83 -17.11
CA GLN A 294 20.48 8.33 -15.88
C GLN A 294 19.12 8.97 -15.71
N THR A 295 18.09 8.12 -15.75
CA THR A 295 16.70 8.57 -15.76
C THR A 295 15.87 7.68 -14.86
N THR A 296 15.02 8.30 -14.07
CA THR A 296 13.99 7.63 -13.29
C THR A 296 12.66 7.74 -14.02
N PHE A 297 12.02 6.60 -14.23
CA PHE A 297 10.68 6.51 -14.76
C PHE A 297 9.73 6.13 -13.64
N ALA A 298 8.52 6.71 -13.65
CA ALA A 298 7.44 6.28 -12.79
C ALA A 298 6.16 6.07 -13.62
N THR A 299 5.61 4.88 -13.59
CA THR A 299 4.24 4.63 -14.06
C THR A 299 3.26 5.06 -12.98
N LEU A 300 2.18 5.71 -13.39
CA LEU A 300 1.12 6.12 -12.46
C LEU A 300 0.11 4.97 -12.25
N PRO A 301 -0.79 5.04 -11.25
CA PRO A 301 -1.89 4.10 -11.11
C PRO A 301 -2.64 3.87 -12.43
N SER A 302 -2.94 2.60 -12.75
CA SER A 302 -3.56 2.17 -14.01
C SER A 302 -2.76 2.53 -15.27
N SER A 303 -1.44 2.66 -15.15
CA SER A 303 -0.52 2.87 -16.26
C SER A 303 0.43 1.68 -16.42
N TRP A 304 0.92 1.47 -17.62
CA TRP A 304 1.80 0.37 -17.99
C TRP A 304 2.65 0.79 -19.18
N GLY A 305 3.88 0.30 -19.26
CA GLY A 305 4.74 0.60 -20.40
C GLY A 305 5.69 -0.55 -20.74
N LEU A 306 5.90 -0.76 -22.03
CA LEU A 306 6.90 -1.65 -22.60
C LEU A 306 7.94 -0.81 -23.36
N ALA A 307 9.22 -1.07 -23.09
CA ALA A 307 10.34 -0.45 -23.77
C ALA A 307 11.41 -1.46 -24.15
N GLN A 308 12.12 -1.19 -25.24
CA GLN A 308 13.35 -1.89 -25.61
C GLN A 308 14.55 -1.20 -24.96
N LEU A 309 15.40 -1.96 -24.26
CA LEU A 309 16.63 -1.49 -23.64
C LEU A 309 17.84 -1.88 -24.49
N GLN A 310 18.52 -0.89 -25.09
CA GLN A 310 19.80 -1.03 -25.81
C GLN A 310 19.92 -2.28 -26.74
N GLN A 311 18.82 -2.71 -27.36
CA GLN A 311 18.71 -3.97 -28.14
C GLN A 311 18.96 -5.27 -27.36
N GLN A 312 19.20 -5.22 -26.05
CA GLN A 312 19.52 -6.39 -25.25
C GLN A 312 18.28 -7.16 -24.79
N CYS A 313 17.25 -6.44 -24.34
CA CYS A 313 16.03 -7.02 -23.78
C CYS A 313 14.88 -5.99 -23.81
N SER A 314 13.66 -6.46 -23.61
CA SER A 314 12.52 -5.56 -23.35
C SER A 314 12.27 -5.44 -21.85
N ILE A 315 11.81 -4.28 -21.41
CA ILE A 315 11.39 -4.03 -20.04
C ILE A 315 9.92 -3.61 -20.01
N VAL A 316 9.19 -4.17 -19.05
CA VAL A 316 7.83 -3.80 -18.73
C VAL A 316 7.81 -3.12 -17.37
N LEU A 317 7.24 -1.93 -17.32
CA LEU A 317 6.85 -1.27 -16.08
C LEU A 317 5.35 -1.42 -15.92
N ASP A 318 4.92 -2.04 -14.83
CA ASP A 318 3.51 -2.13 -14.50
C ASP A 318 3.05 -0.89 -13.71
N GLU A 319 1.82 -0.85 -13.19
CA GLU A 319 1.30 0.30 -12.48
C GLU A 319 2.06 0.60 -11.18
N ASP A 320 2.03 1.88 -10.80
CA ASP A 320 2.65 2.43 -9.59
C ASP A 320 4.12 2.03 -9.36
N THR A 321 4.86 1.90 -10.46
CA THR A 321 6.25 1.43 -10.49
C THR A 321 7.20 2.60 -10.65
N GLU A 322 8.27 2.66 -9.86
CA GLU A 322 9.35 3.65 -9.99
C GLU A 322 10.68 2.95 -10.16
N LEU A 323 11.31 3.18 -11.32
CA LEU A 323 12.55 2.53 -11.74
C LEU A 323 13.55 3.58 -12.21
N SER A 324 14.75 3.58 -11.63
CA SER A 324 15.89 4.29 -12.19
C SER A 324 16.73 3.36 -13.06
N ILE A 325 17.02 3.81 -14.27
CA ILE A 325 17.83 3.08 -15.24
C ILE A 325 19.08 3.92 -15.54
N THR A 326 20.24 3.27 -15.48
CA THR A 326 21.49 3.80 -16.00
C THR A 326 21.89 2.91 -17.18
N PRO A 327 21.90 3.39 -18.43
CA PRO A 327 22.29 2.59 -19.58
C PRO A 327 23.72 2.08 -19.41
N ALA A 328 23.98 0.87 -19.88
CA ALA A 328 25.31 0.29 -19.82
C ALA A 328 26.24 1.00 -20.82
N ASP A 329 27.49 1.25 -20.42
CA ASP A 329 28.52 1.85 -21.29
C ASP A 329 29.00 0.87 -22.38
N ALA A 330 28.76 -0.44 -22.19
CA ALA A 330 29.13 -1.49 -23.12
C ALA A 330 27.98 -2.51 -23.29
N PRO A 331 27.82 -3.11 -24.48
CA PRO A 331 26.71 -4.02 -24.79
C PRO A 331 26.69 -5.31 -23.96
N ASN A 332 27.79 -5.67 -23.29
CA ASN A 332 27.88 -6.85 -22.41
C ASN A 332 28.06 -6.47 -20.94
N ALA A 333 28.10 -5.17 -20.61
CA ALA A 333 28.18 -4.77 -19.21
C ALA A 333 26.83 -5.04 -18.52
N PRO A 334 26.85 -5.39 -17.20
CA PRO A 334 25.62 -5.56 -16.45
C PRO A 334 24.74 -4.33 -16.58
N LEU A 335 23.44 -4.51 -16.79
CA LEU A 335 22.48 -3.42 -16.86
C LEU A 335 22.06 -3.01 -15.44
N PRO A 336 22.46 -1.82 -14.94
CA PRO A 336 22.08 -1.37 -13.60
C PRO A 336 20.64 -0.83 -13.59
N LEU A 337 19.81 -1.47 -12.76
CA LEU A 337 18.42 -1.15 -12.52
C LEU A 337 18.23 -0.86 -11.03
N ARG A 338 17.61 0.26 -10.67
CA ARG A 338 17.21 0.52 -9.28
C ARG A 338 15.70 0.60 -9.20
N LEU A 339 15.08 -0.44 -8.65
CA LEU A 339 13.64 -0.51 -8.45
C LEU A 339 13.32 0.06 -7.06
N THR A 340 12.68 1.22 -7.02
CA THR A 340 12.29 1.89 -5.77
C THR A 340 10.93 1.38 -5.28
N ARG A 341 10.01 1.07 -6.21
CA ARG A 341 8.66 0.53 -5.94
C ARG A 341 8.02 -0.09 -7.17
N GLY A 342 7.01 -0.93 -6.92
CA GLY A 342 6.16 -1.55 -7.92
C GLY A 342 6.73 -2.86 -8.46
N ARG A 343 6.38 -3.19 -9.70
CA ARG A 343 6.78 -4.44 -10.35
C ARG A 343 7.26 -4.18 -11.78
N ILE A 344 8.37 -4.83 -12.13
CA ILE A 344 8.96 -4.78 -13.46
C ILE A 344 9.09 -6.18 -14.02
N ALA A 345 9.00 -6.32 -15.33
CA ALA A 345 9.42 -7.54 -16.01
C ALA A 345 10.53 -7.23 -17.02
N LEU A 346 11.45 -8.16 -17.16
CA LEU A 346 12.50 -8.15 -18.16
C LEU A 346 12.24 -9.35 -19.08
N LEU A 347 12.08 -9.08 -20.35
CA LEU A 347 11.67 -10.04 -21.37
C LEU A 347 12.84 -10.30 -22.33
N ASP A 348 12.87 -11.52 -22.86
CA ASP A 348 13.78 -11.92 -23.93
C ASP A 348 15.26 -11.71 -23.59
N LEU A 349 15.63 -11.97 -22.32
CA LEU A 349 17.02 -11.88 -21.89
C LEU A 349 17.87 -12.92 -22.63
N GLY A 350 18.96 -12.44 -23.23
CA GLY A 350 19.95 -13.28 -23.89
C GLY A 350 20.74 -14.12 -22.89
N ARG A 351 21.27 -15.26 -23.35
CA ARG A 351 22.14 -16.09 -22.50
C ARG A 351 23.38 -15.29 -22.07
N SER A 352 23.75 -15.44 -20.80
CA SER A 352 24.84 -14.73 -20.11
C SER A 352 24.64 -13.22 -19.99
N GLN A 353 23.45 -12.70 -20.30
CA GLN A 353 23.11 -11.32 -20.00
C GLN A 353 23.00 -11.13 -18.49
N GLN A 354 23.69 -10.11 -17.97
CA GLN A 354 23.71 -9.77 -16.57
C GLN A 354 22.88 -8.50 -16.31
N ILE A 355 22.12 -8.54 -15.22
CA ILE A 355 21.35 -7.40 -14.71
C ILE A 355 21.84 -7.15 -13.29
N LEU A 356 22.22 -5.91 -13.02
CA LEU A 356 22.57 -5.46 -11.68
C LEU A 356 21.36 -4.77 -11.07
N ILE A 357 20.65 -5.42 -10.16
CA ILE A 357 19.46 -4.83 -9.54
C ILE A 357 19.74 -4.31 -8.14
N HIS A 358 19.42 -3.04 -7.93
CA HIS A 358 19.42 -2.39 -6.64
C HIS A 358 18.01 -2.34 -6.07
N LEU A 359 17.88 -2.88 -4.88
CA LEU A 359 16.63 -3.06 -4.16
C LEU A 359 16.80 -2.51 -2.75
N GLY A 360 16.33 -1.29 -2.54
CA GLY A 360 16.70 -0.50 -1.36
C GLY A 360 18.21 -0.27 -1.31
N THR A 361 18.85 -0.76 -0.25
CA THR A 361 20.31 -0.69 -0.04
C THR A 361 21.06 -1.92 -0.54
N THR A 362 20.35 -2.95 -0.97
CA THR A 362 20.96 -4.22 -1.42
C THR A 362 21.17 -4.23 -2.92
N GLU A 363 22.27 -4.85 -3.34
CA GLU A 363 22.65 -5.01 -4.74
C GLU A 363 22.72 -6.50 -5.08
N TRP A 364 22.16 -6.87 -6.23
CA TRP A 364 22.07 -8.26 -6.67
C TRP A 364 22.44 -8.37 -8.15
N THR A 365 23.21 -9.39 -8.50
CA THR A 365 23.53 -9.71 -9.90
C THR A 365 22.69 -10.92 -10.34
N LEU A 366 21.83 -10.69 -11.32
CA LEU A 366 21.03 -11.72 -11.99
C LEU A 366 21.70 -12.05 -13.33
N GLU A 367 21.87 -13.33 -13.64
CA GLU A 367 22.41 -13.78 -14.93
C GLU A 367 21.44 -14.73 -15.62
N ALA A 368 21.03 -14.41 -16.84
CA ALA A 368 20.23 -15.33 -17.66
C ALA A 368 21.10 -16.50 -18.13
N THR A 369 20.81 -17.71 -17.65
CA THR A 369 21.57 -18.92 -18.02
C THR A 369 20.99 -19.63 -19.25
N ALA A 370 19.77 -19.27 -19.64
CA ALA A 370 19.11 -19.67 -20.89
C ALA A 370 18.77 -18.43 -21.73
N ALA A 371 18.66 -18.61 -23.05
CA ALA A 371 18.09 -17.58 -23.92
C ALA A 371 16.57 -17.46 -23.71
N ASP A 372 15.99 -16.36 -24.20
CA ASP A 372 14.55 -16.07 -24.12
C ASP A 372 14.02 -16.12 -22.67
N THR A 373 14.88 -15.72 -21.73
CA THR A 373 14.56 -15.73 -20.31
C THR A 373 13.73 -14.50 -19.97
N SER A 374 12.53 -14.71 -19.42
CA SER A 374 11.65 -13.64 -18.96
C SER A 374 11.44 -13.76 -17.46
N ILE A 375 11.77 -12.68 -16.74
CA ILE A 375 11.68 -12.60 -15.29
C ILE A 375 10.83 -11.41 -14.85
N GLY A 376 10.16 -11.56 -13.71
CA GLY A 376 9.43 -10.49 -13.02
C GLY A 376 10.08 -10.21 -11.68
N ILE A 377 10.09 -8.95 -11.28
CA ILE A 377 10.67 -8.47 -10.04
C ILE A 377 9.62 -7.61 -9.37
N ILE A 378 9.13 -8.06 -8.22
CA ILE A 378 8.16 -7.34 -7.40
C ILE A 378 8.91 -6.79 -6.20
N TRP A 379 8.97 -5.46 -6.08
CA TRP A 379 9.56 -4.84 -4.90
C TRP A 379 8.51 -4.61 -3.82
N HIS A 380 8.68 -5.34 -2.72
CA HIS A 380 8.00 -5.09 -1.45
C HIS A 380 9.07 -5.06 -0.36
N PRO A 381 9.15 -4.04 0.52
CA PRO A 381 10.30 -3.89 1.43
C PRO A 381 10.55 -5.07 2.37
N ARG A 382 9.50 -5.81 2.73
CA ARG A 382 9.62 -7.00 3.59
C ARG A 382 9.81 -8.30 2.81
N GLU A 383 9.22 -8.40 1.63
CA GLU A 383 9.12 -9.67 0.89
C GLU A 383 9.25 -9.42 -0.61
N PRO A 384 10.41 -8.95 -1.05
CA PRO A 384 10.66 -8.73 -2.46
C PRO A 384 10.79 -10.08 -3.19
N GLN A 385 10.33 -10.13 -4.45
CA GLN A 385 10.06 -11.41 -5.13
C GLN A 385 10.61 -11.46 -6.55
N LEU A 386 11.21 -12.60 -6.89
CA LEU A 386 11.63 -12.98 -8.25
C LEU A 386 10.61 -13.95 -8.82
N LEU A 387 10.10 -13.66 -10.01
CA LEU A 387 9.26 -14.56 -10.79
C LEU A 387 10.05 -15.00 -12.02
N VAL A 388 10.10 -16.29 -12.33
CA VAL A 388 10.72 -16.81 -13.55
C VAL A 388 9.62 -17.32 -14.47
N LYS A 389 9.21 -16.51 -15.45
CA LYS A 389 8.11 -16.83 -16.38
C LYS A 389 8.56 -17.78 -17.48
N SER A 390 9.75 -17.56 -18.03
CA SER A 390 10.41 -18.43 -19.02
C SER A 390 11.92 -18.49 -18.76
N GLY A 391 12.59 -19.50 -19.33
CA GLY A 391 14.04 -19.66 -19.23
C GLY A 391 14.55 -20.11 -17.86
N GLU A 392 15.78 -19.71 -17.54
CA GLU A 392 16.49 -20.04 -16.29
C GLU A 392 17.42 -18.88 -15.91
N ILE A 393 17.29 -18.39 -14.66
CA ILE A 393 18.10 -17.31 -14.11
C ILE A 393 19.01 -17.84 -13.00
N ALA A 394 20.26 -17.38 -12.97
CA ALA A 394 21.17 -17.57 -11.86
C ALA A 394 21.23 -16.30 -11.00
N LEU A 395 21.28 -16.51 -9.69
CA LEU A 395 21.44 -15.46 -8.69
C LEU A 395 22.44 -15.95 -7.65
N GLY A 396 23.68 -15.48 -7.78
CA GLY A 396 24.83 -16.08 -7.10
C GLY A 396 25.01 -17.55 -7.51
N ARG A 397 24.99 -18.47 -6.54
CA ARG A 397 25.12 -19.92 -6.79
C ARG A 397 23.79 -20.62 -7.08
N ASN A 398 22.68 -19.93 -6.83
CA ASN A 398 21.35 -20.52 -6.97
C ASN A 398 20.85 -20.35 -8.40
N ARG A 399 20.09 -21.33 -8.88
CA ARG A 399 19.45 -21.31 -10.19
C ARG A 399 17.96 -21.53 -10.07
N PHE A 400 17.20 -20.74 -10.80
CA PHE A 400 15.75 -20.77 -10.77
C PHE A 400 15.22 -20.93 -12.19
N ARG A 401 14.42 -21.98 -12.40
CA ARG A 401 13.81 -22.32 -13.68
C ARG A 401 12.43 -21.70 -13.82
N ARG A 402 11.92 -21.68 -15.05
CA ARG A 402 10.52 -21.39 -15.38
C ARG A 402 9.51 -21.95 -14.38
N GLY A 403 8.48 -21.15 -14.10
CA GLY A 403 7.36 -21.51 -13.22
C GLY A 403 7.72 -21.46 -11.74
N ARG A 404 8.81 -20.77 -11.39
CA ARG A 404 9.25 -20.60 -10.01
C ARG A 404 9.11 -19.15 -9.56
N GLN A 405 8.84 -19.02 -8.28
CA GLN A 405 8.85 -17.78 -7.54
C GLN A 405 9.82 -17.91 -6.36
N VAL A 406 10.57 -16.85 -6.09
CA VAL A 406 11.53 -16.80 -4.99
C VAL A 406 11.25 -15.54 -4.20
N VAL A 407 11.02 -15.68 -2.90
CA VAL A 407 11.03 -14.54 -1.99
C VAL A 407 12.46 -14.37 -1.51
N TRP A 408 13.06 -13.21 -1.78
CA TRP A 408 14.40 -12.89 -1.28
C TRP A 408 14.29 -11.95 -0.07
N SER A 409 15.31 -11.97 0.77
CA SER A 409 15.43 -11.15 1.98
C SER A 409 16.87 -10.65 2.09
N ALA A 410 17.13 -9.73 3.02
CA ALA A 410 18.50 -9.27 3.28
C ALA A 410 19.44 -10.43 3.69
N GLU A 411 18.91 -11.48 4.30
CA GLU A 411 19.67 -12.64 4.78
C GLU A 411 19.86 -13.73 3.73
N GLY A 412 19.25 -13.58 2.55
CA GLY A 412 19.31 -14.56 1.46
C GLY A 412 17.93 -14.97 0.95
N PHE A 413 17.84 -16.19 0.40
CA PHE A 413 16.67 -16.67 -0.30
C PHE A 413 15.83 -17.62 0.54
N ARG A 414 14.51 -17.43 0.52
CA ARG A 414 13.58 -18.49 0.93
C ARG A 414 13.52 -19.56 -0.16
N ALA A 415 13.09 -20.76 0.22
CA ALA A 415 12.92 -21.88 -0.71
C ALA A 415 12.04 -21.48 -1.90
N SER A 416 12.46 -21.85 -3.11
CA SER A 416 11.69 -21.55 -4.33
C SER A 416 10.33 -22.23 -4.28
N GLN A 417 9.27 -21.48 -4.57
CA GLN A 417 7.91 -21.99 -4.63
C GLN A 417 7.43 -22.08 -6.08
N PRO A 418 6.43 -22.92 -6.39
CA PRO A 418 5.70 -22.81 -7.66
C PRO A 418 5.16 -21.38 -7.81
N LEU A 419 5.22 -20.85 -9.02
CA LEU A 419 4.70 -19.52 -9.35
C LEU A 419 3.20 -19.47 -9.05
N ARG A 420 2.79 -18.62 -8.09
CA ARG A 420 1.38 -18.44 -7.69
C ARG A 420 0.76 -17.16 -8.22
N HIS A 421 1.59 -16.19 -8.60
CA HIS A 421 1.11 -14.90 -9.07
C HIS A 421 0.63 -14.96 -10.52
N ASP A 422 -0.39 -14.16 -10.78
CA ASP A 422 -0.78 -13.78 -12.13
C ASP A 422 0.42 -13.09 -12.82
N THR A 423 0.81 -13.62 -13.98
CA THR A 423 1.89 -13.08 -14.83
C THR A 423 1.35 -12.48 -16.12
N ASP A 424 0.04 -12.25 -16.23
CA ASP A 424 -0.59 -11.68 -17.42
C ASP A 424 -0.10 -10.24 -17.66
N TRP A 425 0.24 -9.51 -16.60
CA TRP A 425 0.81 -8.16 -16.65
C TRP A 425 2.17 -8.05 -17.36
N PHE A 426 2.86 -9.17 -17.59
CA PHE A 426 4.07 -9.18 -18.42
C PHE A 426 3.76 -8.83 -19.87
N ASP A 427 2.61 -9.28 -20.39
CA ASP A 427 2.31 -9.20 -21.83
C ASP A 427 1.10 -8.31 -22.10
N THR A 428 0.19 -8.19 -21.12
CA THR A 428 -1.10 -7.53 -21.31
C THR A 428 -1.15 -6.27 -20.45
N PRO A 429 -1.29 -5.08 -21.06
CA PRO A 429 -1.50 -3.87 -20.29
C PRO A 429 -2.85 -3.94 -19.54
N PRO A 430 -2.95 -3.37 -18.34
CA PRO A 430 -4.22 -3.21 -17.67
C PRO A 430 -5.16 -2.33 -18.52
N PRO A 431 -6.49 -2.43 -18.31
CA PRO A 431 -7.43 -1.56 -18.98
C PRO A 431 -7.07 -0.09 -18.72
N ALA A 432 -6.89 0.65 -19.80
CA ALA A 432 -6.48 2.05 -19.72
C ALA A 432 -7.52 2.85 -18.95
N LEU A 433 -7.05 3.72 -18.04
CA LEU A 433 -7.93 4.66 -17.37
C LEU A 433 -8.55 5.61 -18.43
N PRO A 434 -9.89 5.77 -18.48
CA PRO A 434 -10.53 6.62 -19.46
C PRO A 434 -10.23 8.08 -19.14
N LEU A 435 -9.25 8.64 -19.85
CA LEU A 435 -8.86 10.05 -19.74
C LEU A 435 -9.29 10.81 -20.98
N PRO A 436 -9.78 12.05 -20.83
CA PRO A 436 -9.89 12.95 -21.96
C PRO A 436 -8.56 13.02 -22.71
N ARG A 437 -8.60 12.90 -24.04
CA ARG A 437 -7.40 12.86 -24.89
C ARG A 437 -6.51 14.09 -24.67
N GLU A 438 -7.12 15.25 -24.54
CA GLU A 438 -6.46 16.53 -24.28
C GLU A 438 -5.72 16.53 -22.94
N LEU A 439 -6.35 16.03 -21.88
CA LEU A 439 -5.74 15.90 -20.57
C LEU A 439 -4.53 14.95 -20.61
N LYS A 440 -4.69 13.78 -21.25
CA LYS A 440 -3.58 12.83 -21.41
C LYS A 440 -2.42 13.48 -22.15
N GLN A 441 -2.68 14.19 -23.25
CA GLN A 441 -1.65 14.86 -24.04
C GLN A 441 -0.97 16.00 -23.27
N SER A 442 -1.73 16.81 -22.51
CA SER A 442 -1.18 17.84 -21.63
C SER A 442 -0.20 17.24 -20.62
N LEU A 443 -0.63 16.18 -19.92
CA LEU A 443 0.19 15.51 -18.92
C LEU A 443 1.43 14.85 -19.52
N GLN A 444 1.32 14.20 -20.69
CA GLN A 444 2.46 13.57 -21.38
C GLN A 444 3.51 14.56 -21.86
N THR A 445 3.10 15.78 -22.22
CA THR A 445 4.02 16.80 -22.76
C THR A 445 4.52 17.78 -21.69
N SER A 446 3.94 17.74 -20.49
CA SER A 446 4.25 18.68 -19.41
C SER A 446 5.72 18.66 -18.99
N ALA A 447 6.32 19.85 -18.88
CA ALA A 447 7.65 20.05 -18.31
C ALA A 447 7.66 20.02 -16.77
N ASN A 448 6.49 20.10 -16.14
CA ASN A 448 6.32 19.94 -14.70
C ASN A 448 4.99 19.24 -14.43
N LEU A 449 5.03 17.92 -14.49
CA LEU A 449 3.87 17.05 -14.36
C LEU A 449 3.13 17.28 -13.03
N LEU A 450 3.86 17.52 -11.93
CA LEU A 450 3.24 17.81 -10.64
C LEU A 450 2.49 19.14 -10.62
N ALA A 451 3.01 20.17 -11.29
CA ALA A 451 2.30 21.45 -11.42
C ALA A 451 1.04 21.30 -12.28
N GLU A 452 1.14 20.60 -13.41
CA GLU A 452 -0.02 20.31 -14.27
C GLU A 452 -1.08 19.51 -13.51
N LEU A 453 -0.69 18.43 -12.82
CA LEU A 453 -1.62 17.65 -12.00
C LEU A 453 -2.31 18.53 -10.95
N ARG A 454 -1.60 19.44 -10.28
CA ARG A 454 -2.20 20.38 -9.31
C ARG A 454 -3.23 21.29 -9.96
N GLN A 455 -2.97 21.83 -11.15
CA GLN A 455 -3.95 22.62 -11.88
C GLN A 455 -5.23 21.81 -12.17
N GLN A 456 -5.08 20.52 -12.48
CA GLN A 456 -6.21 19.62 -12.74
C GLN A 456 -6.97 19.22 -11.46
N GLN A 457 -6.43 19.48 -10.26
CA GLN A 457 -7.16 19.27 -9.00
C GLN A 457 -8.29 20.30 -8.82
N ASP A 458 -8.22 21.43 -9.51
CA ASP A 458 -9.25 22.47 -9.49
C ASP A 458 -10.26 22.31 -10.65
N ALA A 459 -10.11 21.27 -11.47
CA ALA A 459 -11.04 20.96 -12.56
C ALA A 459 -12.48 20.76 -12.01
N SER A 460 -13.48 21.18 -12.79
CA SER A 460 -14.90 21.02 -12.45
C SER A 460 -15.32 19.55 -12.40
N GLU A 461 -14.68 18.70 -13.21
CA GLU A 461 -14.98 17.28 -13.30
C GLU A 461 -14.37 16.48 -12.13
N VAL A 462 -15.22 15.80 -11.36
CA VAL A 462 -14.82 15.08 -10.13
C VAL A 462 -13.87 13.90 -10.41
N SER A 463 -14.07 13.19 -11.51
CA SER A 463 -13.20 12.09 -11.98
C SER A 463 -11.78 12.59 -12.22
N THR A 464 -11.62 13.61 -13.07
CA THR A 464 -10.35 14.26 -13.40
C THR A 464 -9.63 14.73 -12.14
N ARG A 465 -10.35 15.39 -11.23
CA ARG A 465 -9.81 15.82 -9.93
C ARG A 465 -9.26 14.66 -9.09
N ARG A 466 -10.03 13.56 -8.95
CA ARG A 466 -9.61 12.39 -8.17
C ARG A 466 -8.38 11.70 -8.77
N ILE A 467 -8.34 11.61 -10.10
CA ILE A 467 -7.21 11.03 -10.82
C ILE A 467 -5.97 11.89 -10.59
N ALA A 468 -6.09 13.20 -10.80
CA ALA A 468 -4.99 14.14 -10.60
C ALA A 468 -4.44 14.11 -9.17
N GLN A 469 -5.31 13.95 -8.16
CA GLN A 469 -4.91 13.76 -6.77
C GLN A 469 -4.15 12.45 -6.56
N SER A 470 -4.74 11.31 -6.96
CA SER A 470 -4.11 9.99 -6.82
C SER A 470 -2.72 9.93 -7.47
N TRP A 471 -2.60 10.50 -8.66
CA TRP A 471 -1.36 10.59 -9.40
C TRP A 471 -0.34 11.52 -8.73
N SER A 472 -0.78 12.66 -8.18
CA SER A 472 0.09 13.54 -7.41
C SER A 472 0.60 12.90 -6.11
N PHE A 473 -0.23 12.06 -5.46
CA PHE A 473 0.17 11.29 -4.28
C PHE A 473 1.20 10.22 -4.63
N SER A 474 1.06 9.59 -5.79
CA SER A 474 2.00 8.56 -6.24
C SER A 474 3.39 9.13 -6.53
N LEU A 475 3.48 10.34 -7.09
CA LEU A 475 4.75 10.98 -7.47
C LEU A 475 5.50 11.67 -6.32
N GLU A 476 4.78 12.31 -5.37
CA GLU A 476 5.40 13.07 -4.27
C GLU A 476 4.59 12.96 -2.97
N PRO A 477 4.39 11.75 -2.43
CA PRO A 477 3.44 11.47 -1.34
C PRO A 477 3.69 12.33 -0.10
N GLN A 478 4.96 12.47 0.28
CA GLN A 478 5.43 13.29 1.40
C GLN A 478 4.87 14.71 1.42
N ARG A 479 4.71 15.32 0.23
CA ARG A 479 4.25 16.70 0.10
C ARG A 479 2.75 16.75 -0.21
N THR A 480 2.31 15.96 -1.18
CA THR A 480 0.96 16.08 -1.75
C THR A 480 -0.10 15.51 -0.81
N VAL A 481 0.16 14.38 -0.13
CA VAL A 481 -0.77 13.80 0.87
C VAL A 481 -0.95 14.74 2.05
N VAL A 482 0.16 15.24 2.62
CA VAL A 482 0.13 16.17 3.77
C VAL A 482 -0.56 17.49 3.41
N THR A 483 -0.36 17.99 2.19
CA THR A 483 -1.07 19.18 1.70
C THR A 483 -2.56 18.92 1.54
N ALA A 484 -2.94 17.79 0.94
CA ALA A 484 -4.34 17.41 0.75
C ALA A 484 -5.07 17.17 2.09
N LEU A 485 -4.42 16.55 3.09
CA LEU A 485 -4.97 16.39 4.43
C LEU A 485 -5.23 17.72 5.15
N ALA A 486 -4.42 18.74 4.85
CA ALA A 486 -4.57 20.09 5.40
C ALA A 486 -5.54 20.98 4.59
N SER A 487 -6.03 20.50 3.44
CA SER A 487 -6.89 21.25 2.55
C SER A 487 -8.25 21.56 3.19
N PRO A 488 -8.88 22.72 2.90
CA PRO A 488 -10.27 22.97 3.26
C PRO A 488 -11.25 22.06 2.50
N GLU A 489 -10.86 21.52 1.35
CA GLU A 489 -11.70 20.67 0.52
C GLU A 489 -11.85 19.25 1.08
N PHE A 490 -13.08 18.87 1.42
CA PHE A 490 -13.38 17.53 1.95
C PHE A 490 -12.95 16.40 1.00
N VAL A 491 -13.08 16.60 -0.31
CA VAL A 491 -12.71 15.62 -1.35
C VAL A 491 -11.20 15.34 -1.33
N GLN A 492 -10.38 16.39 -1.17
CA GLN A 492 -8.92 16.25 -1.12
C GLN A 492 -8.49 15.48 0.13
N ARG A 493 -9.04 15.80 1.30
CA ARG A 493 -8.73 15.09 2.54
C ARG A 493 -9.13 13.62 2.46
N THR A 494 -10.31 13.33 1.91
CA THR A 494 -10.81 11.95 1.76
C THR A 494 -9.92 11.14 0.81
N ALA A 495 -9.56 11.71 -0.35
CA ALA A 495 -8.66 11.05 -1.29
C ALA A 495 -7.28 10.76 -0.67
N ALA A 496 -6.77 11.66 0.17
CA ALA A 496 -5.51 11.43 0.89
C ALA A 496 -5.62 10.26 1.89
N VAL A 497 -6.72 10.18 2.64
CA VAL A 497 -6.96 9.05 3.55
C VAL A 497 -7.16 7.74 2.79
N ASP A 498 -7.91 7.77 1.68
CA ASP A 498 -8.09 6.61 0.79
C ASP A 498 -6.75 6.07 0.29
N TRP A 499 -5.87 6.97 -0.15
CA TRP A 499 -4.54 6.64 -0.60
C TRP A 499 -3.69 6.03 0.51
N MET A 500 -3.79 6.54 1.74
CA MET A 500 -3.08 6.00 2.91
C MET A 500 -3.61 4.62 3.32
N ILE A 501 -4.93 4.40 3.26
CA ILE A 501 -5.57 3.10 3.60
C ILE A 501 -5.27 2.04 2.54
N ALA A 502 -5.13 2.42 1.27
CA ALA A 502 -4.83 1.49 0.19
C ALA A 502 -3.42 0.87 0.28
N ARG A 503 -2.54 1.41 1.14
CA ARG A 503 -1.13 1.03 1.25
C ARG A 503 -0.86 0.16 2.46
N THR A 504 0.12 -0.74 2.37
CA THR A 504 0.54 -1.58 3.50
C THR A 504 1.38 -0.79 4.50
N SER A 505 1.51 -1.26 5.74
CA SER A 505 2.23 -0.55 6.82
C SER A 505 3.70 -0.37 6.52
N ASN A 506 4.19 -1.16 5.57
CA ASN A 506 5.58 -1.26 5.16
C ASN A 506 5.84 -0.51 3.87
N ASP A 507 4.81 0.13 3.30
CA ASP A 507 4.99 0.95 2.12
C ASP A 507 5.90 2.15 2.47
N PRO A 508 7.05 2.30 1.81
CA PRO A 508 7.99 3.37 2.12
C PRO A 508 7.38 4.75 1.81
N GLN A 509 6.43 4.83 0.90
CA GLN A 509 5.71 6.06 0.58
C GLN A 509 4.74 6.45 1.68
N LEU A 510 4.04 5.47 2.26
CA LEU A 510 3.17 5.71 3.42
C LEU A 510 4.01 6.18 4.60
N ALA A 511 5.14 5.51 4.87
CA ALA A 511 6.07 5.90 5.92
C ALA A 511 6.60 7.34 5.72
N ALA A 512 6.99 7.71 4.49
CA ALA A 512 7.45 9.06 4.17
C ALA A 512 6.34 10.12 4.33
N ALA A 513 5.10 9.79 3.94
CA ALA A 513 3.94 10.65 4.14
C ALA A 513 3.61 10.85 5.62
N LEU A 514 3.68 9.78 6.43
CA LEU A 514 3.47 9.83 7.88
C LEU A 514 4.56 10.62 8.59
N ALA A 515 5.83 10.43 8.22
CA ALA A 515 6.94 11.22 8.76
C ALA A 515 6.80 12.71 8.44
N SER A 516 6.36 13.04 7.22
CA SER A 516 6.09 14.42 6.82
C SER A 516 4.88 15.02 7.55
N LEU A 517 3.87 14.20 7.85
CA LEU A 517 2.73 14.58 8.67
C LEU A 517 3.18 14.87 10.13
N ALA A 518 3.96 13.97 10.74
CA ALA A 518 4.55 14.17 12.07
C ALA A 518 5.37 15.46 12.13
N ALA A 519 6.29 15.66 11.18
CA ALA A 519 7.12 16.86 11.11
C ALA A 519 6.27 18.14 11.01
N ARG A 520 5.20 18.13 10.21
CA ARG A 520 4.28 19.26 10.10
C ARG A 520 3.48 19.50 11.38
N LEU A 521 3.15 18.45 12.11
CA LEU A 521 2.40 18.54 13.37
C LEU A 521 3.31 18.89 14.56
N ASN A 522 4.61 18.64 14.43
CA ASN A 522 5.60 18.62 15.50
C ASN A 522 5.22 17.60 16.59
N ASP A 523 4.84 16.40 16.15
CA ASP A 523 4.32 15.32 17.00
C ASP A 523 4.49 13.94 16.33
N ASP A 524 5.51 13.20 16.77
CA ASP A 524 5.80 11.85 16.28
C ASP A 524 4.81 10.81 16.80
N VAL A 525 4.30 11.00 18.02
CA VAL A 525 3.33 10.09 18.67
C VAL A 525 2.04 10.04 17.85
N THR A 526 1.63 11.19 17.32
CA THR A 526 0.47 11.27 16.44
C THR A 526 0.63 10.48 15.14
N ALA A 527 1.81 10.45 14.52
CA ALA A 527 2.02 9.64 13.31
C ALA A 527 1.97 8.14 13.59
N ILE A 528 2.55 7.69 14.72
CA ILE A 528 2.44 6.30 15.18
C ILE A 528 0.97 5.92 15.40
N ARG A 529 0.21 6.83 16.04
CA ARG A 529 -1.22 6.63 16.29
C ARG A 529 -2.02 6.52 14.99
N VAL A 530 -1.77 7.41 14.03
CA VAL A 530 -2.39 7.38 12.70
C VAL A 530 -2.05 6.09 11.96
N ALA A 531 -0.80 5.64 11.98
CA ALA A 531 -0.39 4.39 11.34
C ALA A 531 -1.23 3.20 11.86
N ARG A 532 -1.37 3.11 13.19
CA ARG A 532 -2.19 2.09 13.86
C ARG A 532 -3.66 2.18 13.49
N TRP A 533 -4.18 3.40 13.32
CA TRP A 533 -5.57 3.56 12.88
C TRP A 533 -5.80 3.02 11.47
N LEU A 534 -4.87 3.30 10.57
CA LEU A 534 -4.89 2.79 9.20
C LEU A 534 -4.73 1.28 9.19
N ASP A 535 -3.87 0.70 10.03
CA ASP A 535 -3.68 -0.76 10.16
C ASP A 535 -4.98 -1.45 10.56
N LEU A 536 -5.70 -0.93 11.56
CA LEU A 536 -6.99 -1.50 11.96
C LEU A 536 -8.00 -1.51 10.82
N VAL A 537 -8.10 -0.40 10.08
CA VAL A 537 -9.05 -0.32 8.95
C VAL A 537 -8.71 -1.35 7.88
N ARG A 538 -7.41 -1.53 7.59
CA ARG A 538 -6.92 -2.49 6.60
C ARG A 538 -7.11 -3.94 7.02
N SER A 539 -6.91 -4.26 8.30
CA SER A 539 -7.14 -5.60 8.83
C SER A 539 -8.63 -5.96 8.89
N GLN A 540 -9.52 -4.99 8.62
CA GLN A 540 -10.98 -5.13 8.71
C GLN A 540 -11.43 -5.62 10.10
N GLN A 541 -10.58 -5.45 11.12
CA GLN A 541 -10.89 -5.84 12.48
C GLN A 541 -11.86 -4.83 13.07
N ARG A 542 -12.79 -5.32 13.90
CA ARG A 542 -13.67 -4.45 14.66
C ARG A 542 -12.85 -3.66 15.67
N PRO A 543 -13.08 -2.34 15.81
CA PRO A 543 -12.33 -1.54 16.77
C PRO A 543 -12.64 -1.99 18.20
N THR A 544 -11.60 -2.15 19.01
CA THR A 544 -11.76 -2.38 20.45
C THR A 544 -12.39 -1.15 21.11
N THR A 545 -12.95 -1.31 22.32
CA THR A 545 -13.55 -0.17 23.04
C THR A 545 -12.51 0.91 23.34
N ALA A 546 -11.29 0.51 23.72
CA ALA A 546 -10.18 1.42 23.97
C ALA A 546 -9.77 2.20 22.70
N PHE A 547 -9.64 1.50 21.58
CA PHE A 547 -9.31 2.11 20.29
C PHE A 547 -10.40 3.07 19.81
N ALA A 548 -11.67 2.66 19.91
CA ALA A 548 -12.79 3.52 19.55
C ALA A 548 -12.84 4.79 20.43
N ALA A 549 -12.55 4.66 21.73
CA ALA A 549 -12.43 5.80 22.64
C ALA A 549 -11.24 6.71 22.29
N GLN A 550 -10.11 6.15 21.86
CA GLN A 550 -8.96 6.91 21.38
C GLN A 550 -9.31 7.72 20.13
N LEU A 551 -9.96 7.11 19.13
CA LEU A 551 -10.41 7.80 17.92
C LEU A 551 -11.40 8.92 18.24
N VAL A 552 -12.39 8.65 19.10
CA VAL A 552 -13.36 9.67 19.55
C VAL A 552 -12.67 10.83 20.28
N ARG A 553 -11.68 10.56 21.14
CA ARG A 553 -10.86 11.60 21.78
C ARG A 553 -10.13 12.44 20.74
N ALA A 554 -9.56 11.81 19.71
CA ALA A 554 -8.89 12.51 18.62
C ALA A 554 -9.84 13.47 17.88
N LEU A 555 -11.08 13.06 17.63
CA LEU A 555 -12.10 13.91 16.99
C LEU A 555 -12.39 15.21 17.77
N ALA A 556 -12.21 15.20 19.09
CA ALA A 556 -12.51 16.33 19.96
C ALA A 556 -11.38 17.36 20.04
N HIS A 557 -10.13 16.88 20.14
CA HIS A 557 -9.01 17.71 20.58
C HIS A 557 -7.93 17.94 19.52
N GLU A 558 -7.94 17.17 18.44
CA GLU A 558 -6.84 17.19 17.49
C GLU A 558 -7.00 18.24 16.38
N ARG A 559 -5.91 18.43 15.63
CA ARG A 559 -5.88 19.27 14.43
C ARG A 559 -6.70 18.64 13.30
N LEU A 560 -7.12 19.48 12.33
CA LEU A 560 -7.99 19.07 11.22
C LEU A 560 -7.55 17.78 10.50
N PRO A 561 -6.27 17.58 10.11
CA PRO A 561 -5.81 16.35 9.47
C PRO A 561 -6.13 15.09 10.28
N ILE A 562 -5.81 15.12 11.58
CA ILE A 562 -5.95 13.99 12.50
C ILE A 562 -7.42 13.70 12.79
N ARG A 563 -8.24 14.75 12.95
CA ARG A 563 -9.70 14.60 13.08
C ARG A 563 -10.32 13.95 11.85
N HIS A 564 -9.90 14.34 10.65
CA HIS A 564 -10.42 13.80 9.40
C HIS A 564 -10.01 12.33 9.22
N ILE A 565 -8.73 12.01 9.44
CA ILE A 565 -8.24 10.62 9.42
C ILE A 565 -9.02 9.77 10.43
N GLY A 566 -9.18 10.26 11.66
CA GLY A 566 -9.87 9.52 12.72
C GLY A 566 -11.35 9.25 12.41
N ASP A 567 -12.06 10.23 11.83
CA ASP A 567 -13.47 10.05 11.44
C ASP A 567 -13.60 9.01 10.34
N GLU A 568 -12.75 9.07 9.32
CA GLU A 568 -12.79 8.13 8.21
C GLU A 568 -12.42 6.70 8.66
N CYS A 569 -11.46 6.57 9.59
CA CYS A 569 -11.14 5.28 10.20
C CYS A 569 -12.32 4.71 11.01
N LEU A 570 -13.04 5.55 11.77
CA LEU A 570 -14.27 5.12 12.47
C LEU A 570 -15.36 4.69 11.49
N ARG A 571 -15.61 5.46 10.42
CA ARG A 571 -16.62 5.11 9.40
C ARG A 571 -16.34 3.75 8.78
N ARG A 572 -15.09 3.49 8.38
CA ARG A 572 -14.73 2.23 7.72
C ARG A 572 -14.70 1.04 8.66
N SER A 573 -14.12 1.19 9.85
CA SER A 573 -14.02 0.09 10.82
C SER A 573 -15.38 -0.31 11.44
N THR A 574 -16.35 0.61 11.46
CA THR A 574 -17.69 0.35 12.02
C THR A 574 -18.79 0.17 10.97
N GLY A 575 -18.56 0.61 9.73
CA GLY A 575 -19.58 0.70 8.68
C GLY A 575 -20.65 1.76 8.93
N MET A 576 -20.47 2.63 9.94
CA MET A 576 -21.49 3.61 10.33
C MET A 576 -21.25 4.98 9.71
N GLN A 577 -22.34 5.72 9.52
CA GLN A 577 -22.32 7.11 9.10
C GLN A 577 -22.77 8.02 10.24
N THR A 578 -22.12 9.18 10.36
CA THR A 578 -22.47 10.23 11.32
C THR A 578 -22.53 11.59 10.65
N THR A 579 -23.15 12.55 11.34
CA THR A 579 -23.15 13.96 10.93
C THR A 579 -21.87 14.68 11.33
N TYR A 580 -20.86 13.98 11.87
CA TYR A 580 -19.59 14.59 12.22
C TYR A 580 -18.90 15.12 10.97
N ARG A 581 -18.34 16.33 11.08
CA ARG A 581 -17.54 16.99 10.06
C ARG A 581 -16.30 17.58 10.73
N ALA A 582 -15.12 17.15 10.30
CA ALA A 582 -13.85 17.53 10.93
C ALA A 582 -13.56 19.05 10.87
N ASP A 583 -14.15 19.75 9.91
CA ASP A 583 -14.03 21.18 9.65
C ASP A 583 -15.21 22.03 10.19
N ALA A 584 -16.28 21.40 10.71
CA ALA A 584 -17.43 22.13 11.23
C ALA A 584 -17.09 22.94 12.49
N PRO A 585 -17.90 23.95 12.87
CA PRO A 585 -17.76 24.67 14.13
C PRO A 585 -17.74 23.75 15.35
N ALA A 586 -17.12 24.19 16.45
CA ALA A 586 -16.91 23.36 17.64
C ALA A 586 -18.20 22.78 18.23
N ALA A 587 -19.31 23.55 18.21
CA ALA A 587 -20.60 23.08 18.69
C ALA A 587 -21.15 21.91 17.86
N ASP A 588 -21.05 21.98 16.54
CA ASP A 588 -21.51 20.92 15.65
C ASP A 588 -20.62 19.68 15.72
N ARG A 589 -19.30 19.88 15.87
CA ARG A 589 -18.37 18.76 16.12
C ARG A 589 -18.72 18.00 17.40
N ARG A 590 -19.06 18.70 18.49
CA ARG A 590 -19.50 18.06 19.75
C ARG A 590 -20.73 17.18 19.54
N ARG A 591 -21.73 17.66 18.79
CA ARG A 591 -22.92 16.84 18.45
C ARG A 591 -22.55 15.57 17.67
N GLY A 592 -21.63 15.70 16.70
CA GLY A 592 -21.10 14.54 15.96
C GLY A 592 -20.33 13.54 16.83
N ILE A 593 -19.54 14.04 17.78
CA ILE A 593 -18.81 13.22 18.77
C ILE A 593 -19.77 12.50 19.71
N ASP A 594 -20.83 13.17 20.18
CA ASP A 594 -21.88 12.56 21.00
C ASP A 594 -22.64 11.48 20.22
N GLN A 595 -22.84 11.69 18.92
CA GLN A 595 -23.41 10.68 18.04
C GLN A 595 -22.48 9.46 17.91
N TRP A 596 -21.19 9.66 17.62
CA TRP A 596 -20.20 8.59 17.56
C TRP A 596 -20.17 7.78 18.87
N THR A 597 -20.13 8.48 20.00
CA THR A 597 -20.09 7.85 21.32
C THR A 597 -21.34 6.99 21.58
N ARG A 598 -22.53 7.48 21.24
CA ARG A 598 -23.78 6.69 21.35
C ARG A 598 -23.78 5.46 20.43
N LEU A 599 -23.29 5.60 19.20
CA LEU A 599 -23.21 4.50 18.23
C LEU A 599 -22.23 3.41 18.70
N LEU A 600 -21.06 3.79 19.20
CA LEU A 600 -20.06 2.86 19.72
C LEU A 600 -20.57 2.13 20.98
N ARG A 601 -21.29 2.81 21.89
CA ARG A 601 -21.95 2.14 23.02
C ARG A 601 -22.97 1.08 22.58
N ARG A 602 -23.71 1.33 21.50
CA ARG A 602 -24.67 0.37 20.94
C ARG A 602 -23.99 -0.87 20.35
N LEU A 603 -22.81 -0.72 19.75
CA LEU A 603 -22.02 -1.87 19.30
C LEU A 603 -21.57 -2.73 20.47
N ARG A 604 -21.15 -2.12 21.58
CA ARG A 604 -20.69 -2.84 22.77
C ARG A 604 -21.77 -3.73 23.37
N GLY A 605 -23.03 -3.30 23.35
CA GLY A 605 -24.16 -4.07 23.89
C GLY A 605 -24.72 -5.18 22.99
N ARG A 606 -24.11 -5.44 21.82
CA ARG A 606 -24.53 -6.51 20.89
C ARG A 606 -23.59 -7.72 20.87
N ASN A 607 -22.46 -7.64 21.57
CA ASN A 607 -21.58 -8.77 21.86
C ASN A 607 -21.93 -9.30 23.24
#